data_AF-A0A1F9AYE4-F1
#
_entry.id   AF-A0A1F9AYE4-F1
#
_cell.length_a   1.000
_cell.length_b   1.000
_cell.length_c   1.000
_cell.angle_alpha   90.00
_cell.angle_beta   90.00
_cell.angle_gamma   90.00
#
_symmetry.space_group_name_H-M   'P 1'
#
loop_
_entity.id
_entity.type
_entity.pdbx_description
1 polymer ?
#
loop_
_entity_poly.entity_id
_entity_poly.type
_entity_poly.pdbx_seq_one_letter_code
_entity_poly.pdbx_strand_id
1 'polypeptide(L)'
;MSKFSVEAKVGIFVIIGIIMLGYMSMKVGKLSLTGESGYDVSVYFDSASGLAVDVPVEIAGVEVGRVRSISLKDGKALVVLRIKPDVKIYGDAKAVIRTKGILGDKYVVLNPGSPTEPPLKTGDLIAKAEPATDMDTLMNSLQGVASDIKALSGSLSNVLGGEEGEASVRSIIKNLKEMVESLNETVQKNQTNINEIIANLTDFSGTLKSVGDVDPDDIHRIITNLASASTKMDDLMNGVNRIVTQINEGKGSLGKLIKEEDAIRNLNATLASLREISDKINQGKGSIGKLVNEDAVAKDLNATLASVRDISEKINRGEGTIGKLVHDDETVDKINSALGGINDYLQKQETFRTFIDYRGEYLFDSDDVKSYISLRIQPKEDKYYLLQVVDDPEGRKTTTRITRNVNGELFEEEKVEIEDEFKFSAQIAKRYYDLTLRGGLFESTGGIGVDYHLFNDRLTLSLEAFDFGSDDNPHLKFIVNYSPLKHLYITSGFDRFISDEGKESFFLGAGISFADEDIKTLISTVPFPRN
;
A
#
# COMPACT_ATOMS: atom_id res chain seq x y z
N MET A 1 -26.89 27.71 -55.61
CA MET A 1 -26.72 27.54 -54.16
C MET A 1 -25.80 28.66 -53.68
N SER A 2 -26.26 29.52 -52.77
CA SER A 2 -25.48 30.70 -52.31
C SER A 2 -24.24 30.25 -51.53
N LYS A 3 -23.06 30.67 -51.96
CA LYS A 3 -21.81 30.43 -51.22
C LYS A 3 -21.86 31.24 -49.91
N PHE A 4 -21.87 30.56 -48.76
CA PHE A 4 -21.78 31.21 -47.45
C PHE A 4 -20.50 32.06 -47.40
N SER A 5 -20.63 33.30 -46.92
CA SER A 5 -19.49 34.20 -46.72
C SER A 5 -18.55 33.64 -45.65
N VAL A 6 -17.29 34.08 -45.67
CA VAL A 6 -16.26 33.59 -44.74
C VAL A 6 -16.65 33.90 -43.30
N GLU A 7 -17.30 35.04 -43.05
CA GLU A 7 -17.79 35.49 -41.74
C GLU A 7 -18.88 34.56 -41.19
N ALA A 8 -19.79 34.07 -42.04
CA ALA A 8 -20.84 33.14 -41.63
C ALA A 8 -20.26 31.78 -41.19
N LYS A 9 -19.20 31.32 -41.85
CA LYS A 9 -18.49 30.08 -41.48
C LYS A 9 -17.76 30.22 -40.15
N VAL A 10 -17.13 31.37 -39.91
CA VAL A 10 -16.46 31.68 -38.63
C VAL A 10 -17.48 31.77 -37.48
N GLY A 11 -18.63 32.41 -37.71
CA GLY A 11 -19.70 32.48 -36.71
C GLY A 11 -20.21 31.10 -36.26
N ILE A 12 -20.41 30.18 -37.20
CA ILE A 12 -20.84 28.81 -36.90
C ILE A 12 -19.78 28.06 -36.08
N PHE A 13 -18.50 28.23 -36.40
CA PHE A 13 -17.40 27.59 -35.66
C PHE A 13 -17.34 28.05 -34.19
N VAL A 14 -17.52 29.35 -33.92
CA VAL A 14 -17.52 29.89 -32.55
C VAL A 14 -18.69 29.35 -31.73
N ILE A 15 -19.89 29.24 -32.32
CA ILE A 15 -21.07 28.69 -31.65
C ILE A 15 -20.86 27.22 -31.25
N ILE A 16 -20.28 26.41 -32.15
CA ILE A 16 -19.95 25.01 -31.85
C ILE A 16 -18.94 24.92 -30.69
N GLY A 17 -17.93 25.80 -30.69
CA GLY A 17 -16.95 25.88 -29.59
C GLY A 17 -17.57 26.20 -28.23
N ILE A 18 -18.53 27.14 -28.18
CA ILE A 18 -19.23 27.50 -26.94
C ILE A 18 -20.11 26.35 -26.44
N ILE A 19 -20.82 25.66 -27.33
CA ILE A 19 -21.64 24.49 -26.97
C ILE A 19 -20.77 23.38 -26.39
N MET A 20 -19.61 23.12 -27.01
CA MET A 20 -18.67 22.09 -26.55
C MET A 20 -18.05 22.44 -25.19
N LEU A 21 -17.69 23.71 -24.97
CA LEU A 21 -17.22 24.21 -23.67
C LEU A 21 -18.29 24.10 -22.58
N GLY A 22 -19.54 24.47 -22.88
CA GLY A 22 -20.67 24.33 -21.96
C GLY A 22 -20.90 22.86 -21.58
N TYR A 23 -20.87 21.97 -22.56
CA TYR A 23 -21.00 20.53 -22.32
C TYR A 23 -19.87 19.97 -21.45
N MET A 24 -18.61 20.37 -21.68
CA MET A 24 -17.48 19.95 -20.84
C MET A 24 -17.59 20.49 -19.41
N SER A 25 -18.00 21.76 -19.24
CA SER A 25 -18.19 22.35 -17.92
C SER A 25 -19.23 21.59 -17.09
N MET A 26 -20.35 21.18 -17.71
CA MET A 26 -21.37 20.35 -17.05
C MET A 26 -20.88 18.94 -16.71
N LYS A 27 -19.96 18.36 -17.48
CA LYS A 27 -19.42 17.01 -17.23
C LYS A 27 -18.34 17.00 -16.15
N VAL A 28 -17.56 18.08 -16.01
CA VAL A 28 -16.48 18.22 -15.01
C VAL A 28 -17.04 18.66 -13.65
N GLY A 29 -18.07 19.50 -13.63
CA GLY A 29 -18.81 19.78 -12.41
C GLY A 29 -19.57 18.53 -11.97
N LYS A 30 -19.18 17.90 -10.86
CA LYS A 30 -19.93 16.80 -10.21
C LYS A 30 -21.26 17.29 -9.61
N LEU A 31 -22.07 18.05 -10.34
CA LEU A 31 -23.48 18.20 -10.03
C LEU A 31 -24.18 16.91 -10.47
N SER A 32 -24.09 15.89 -9.63
CA SER A 32 -25.04 14.78 -9.64
C SER A 32 -26.42 15.33 -9.25
N LEU A 33 -27.12 15.91 -10.22
CA LEU A 33 -28.54 16.29 -10.15
C LEU A 33 -29.47 15.07 -9.95
N THR A 34 -28.92 13.86 -10.08
CA THR A 34 -29.56 12.61 -9.67
C THR A 34 -29.18 12.32 -8.22
N GLY A 35 -30.12 12.56 -7.30
CA GLY A 35 -29.96 12.12 -5.91
C GLY A 35 -29.60 10.64 -5.85
N GLU A 36 -28.50 10.30 -5.20
CA GLU A 36 -28.08 8.91 -5.03
C GLU A 36 -29.23 8.11 -4.39
N SER A 37 -29.75 7.14 -5.13
CA SER A 37 -30.81 6.26 -4.67
C SER A 37 -30.33 5.43 -3.49
N GLY A 38 -31.10 5.40 -2.41
CA GLY A 38 -30.79 4.68 -1.18
C GLY A 38 -31.86 4.91 -0.12
N TYR A 39 -31.74 4.25 1.02
CA TYR A 39 -32.59 4.49 2.19
C TYR A 39 -31.73 4.88 3.39
N ASP A 40 -32.28 5.72 4.26
CA ASP A 40 -31.56 6.26 5.40
C ASP A 40 -31.84 5.44 6.65
N VAL A 41 -30.81 5.08 7.42
CA VAL A 41 -30.94 4.49 8.76
C VAL A 41 -30.15 5.31 9.76
N SER A 42 -30.66 5.42 10.98
CA SER A 42 -30.05 6.24 12.02
C SER A 42 -29.39 5.38 13.09
N VAL A 43 -28.33 5.88 13.71
CA VAL A 43 -27.69 5.23 14.85
C VAL A 43 -27.18 6.26 15.85
N TYR A 44 -27.29 5.95 17.14
CA TYR A 44 -26.73 6.78 18.21
C TYR A 44 -25.37 6.24 18.64
N PHE A 45 -24.35 7.09 18.60
CA PHE A 45 -23.05 6.82 19.20
C PHE A 45 -22.83 7.69 20.44
N ASP A 46 -22.13 7.17 21.44
CA ASP A 46 -21.70 7.97 22.61
C ASP A 46 -20.70 9.07 22.19
N SER A 47 -19.88 8.79 21.18
CA SER A 47 -18.98 9.76 20.55
C SER A 47 -18.85 9.46 19.06
N ALA A 48 -18.94 10.50 18.23
CA ALA A 48 -18.63 10.45 16.80
C ALA A 48 -17.38 11.28 16.47
N SER A 49 -16.47 11.44 17.44
CA SER A 49 -15.25 12.23 17.25
C SER A 49 -14.40 11.70 16.10
N GLY A 50 -14.02 12.59 15.18
CA GLY A 50 -13.25 12.26 13.97
C GLY A 50 -14.07 11.66 12.83
N LEU A 51 -15.38 11.45 12.97
CA LEU A 51 -16.27 11.04 11.88
C LEU A 51 -16.76 12.27 11.10
N ALA A 52 -16.67 12.23 9.77
CA ALA A 52 -17.13 13.30 8.88
C ALA A 52 -18.31 12.84 8.01
N VAL A 53 -18.99 13.82 7.39
CA VAL A 53 -20.00 13.56 6.35
C VAL A 53 -19.32 13.03 5.10
N ASP A 54 -20.05 12.23 4.30
CA ASP A 54 -19.58 11.57 3.07
C ASP A 54 -18.48 10.50 3.28
N VAL A 55 -18.27 10.10 4.53
CA VAL A 55 -17.41 8.96 4.88
C VAL A 55 -18.09 7.63 4.52
N PRO A 56 -17.34 6.62 4.02
CA PRO A 56 -17.90 5.33 3.64
C PRO A 56 -18.47 4.54 4.84
N VAL A 57 -19.56 3.82 4.55
CA VAL A 57 -20.14 2.78 5.42
C VAL A 57 -19.83 1.44 4.79
N GLU A 58 -19.19 0.54 5.54
CA GLU A 58 -18.70 -0.73 5.02
C GLU A 58 -19.37 -1.92 5.73
N ILE A 59 -19.69 -2.97 4.97
CA ILE A 59 -20.03 -4.31 5.48
C ILE A 59 -18.95 -5.26 4.99
N ALA A 60 -18.29 -5.97 5.91
CA ALA A 60 -17.22 -6.91 5.59
C ALA A 60 -16.11 -6.33 4.66
N GLY A 61 -15.83 -5.02 4.77
CA GLY A 61 -14.84 -4.31 3.97
C GLY A 61 -15.32 -3.79 2.60
N VAL A 62 -16.61 -3.95 2.28
CA VAL A 62 -17.22 -3.49 1.03
C VAL A 62 -18.06 -2.24 1.30
N GLU A 63 -17.89 -1.18 0.51
CA GLU A 63 -18.67 0.07 0.62
C GLU A 63 -20.13 -0.16 0.22
N VAL A 64 -21.02 -0.07 1.21
CA VAL A 64 -22.47 -0.28 1.05
C VAL A 64 -23.30 0.99 1.23
N GLY A 65 -22.66 2.09 1.58
CA GLY A 65 -23.34 3.35 1.88
C GLY A 65 -22.38 4.43 2.32
N ARG A 66 -22.93 5.57 2.74
CA ARG A 66 -22.17 6.74 3.19
C ARG A 66 -22.85 7.46 4.35
N VAL A 67 -22.06 8.18 5.15
CA VAL A 67 -22.58 9.04 6.22
C VAL A 67 -23.25 10.26 5.61
N ARG A 68 -24.56 10.38 5.77
CA ARG A 68 -25.37 11.49 5.22
C ARG A 68 -25.29 12.73 6.11
N SER A 69 -25.39 12.58 7.42
CA SER A 69 -25.37 13.70 8.36
C SER A 69 -25.02 13.24 9.77
N ILE A 70 -24.41 14.13 10.54
CA ILE A 70 -24.07 13.93 11.95
C ILE A 70 -24.69 15.09 12.74
N SER A 71 -25.42 14.76 13.80
CA SER A 71 -26.10 15.76 14.64
C SER A 71 -26.03 15.37 16.12
N LEU A 72 -26.12 16.33 17.02
CA LEU A 72 -26.15 16.07 18.46
C LEU A 72 -27.61 15.98 18.94
N LYS A 73 -27.96 14.88 19.61
CA LYS A 73 -29.30 14.69 20.17
C LYS A 73 -29.21 13.92 21.49
N ASP A 74 -29.80 14.48 22.55
CA ASP A 74 -29.82 13.90 23.90
C ASP A 74 -28.41 13.57 24.45
N GLY A 75 -27.43 14.43 24.14
CA GLY A 75 -26.03 14.24 24.55
C GLY A 75 -25.27 13.14 23.79
N LYS A 76 -25.88 12.52 22.78
CA LYS A 76 -25.27 11.50 21.90
C LYS A 76 -25.18 11.99 20.46
N ALA A 77 -24.25 11.44 19.70
CA ALA A 77 -24.15 11.71 18.27
C ALA A 77 -25.18 10.85 17.51
N LEU A 78 -26.17 11.50 16.91
CA LEU A 78 -27.09 10.88 15.95
C LEU A 78 -26.47 10.94 14.56
N VAL A 79 -26.09 9.78 14.04
CA VAL A 79 -25.48 9.61 12.73
C VAL A 79 -26.51 8.99 11.79
N VAL A 80 -26.76 9.66 10.65
CA VAL A 80 -27.64 9.17 9.59
C VAL A 80 -26.78 8.56 8.50
N LEU A 81 -27.02 7.28 8.21
CA LEU A 81 -26.33 6.50 7.20
C LEU A 81 -27.26 6.31 6.01
N ARG A 82 -26.78 6.62 4.81
CA ARG A 82 -27.48 6.28 3.57
C ARG A 82 -26.93 4.98 3.02
N ILE A 83 -27.79 3.97 2.94
CA ILE A 83 -27.44 2.63 2.47
C ILE A 83 -27.98 2.42 1.05
N LYS A 84 -27.21 1.72 0.21
CA LYS A 84 -27.60 1.40 -1.17
C LYS A 84 -28.86 0.49 -1.17
N PRO A 85 -29.74 0.60 -2.18
CA PRO A 85 -31.04 -0.08 -2.19
C PRO A 85 -30.96 -1.62 -2.25
N ASP A 86 -29.86 -2.15 -2.77
CA ASP A 86 -29.57 -3.58 -2.91
C ASP A 86 -29.11 -4.25 -1.61
N VAL A 87 -28.75 -3.44 -0.60
CA VAL A 87 -28.24 -3.92 0.69
C VAL A 87 -29.35 -3.93 1.73
N LYS A 88 -29.64 -5.08 2.32
CA LYS A 88 -30.67 -5.24 3.38
C LYS A 88 -30.05 -5.24 4.76
N ILE A 89 -30.49 -4.32 5.61
CA ILE A 89 -30.11 -4.24 7.03
C ILE A 89 -31.31 -4.68 7.88
N TYR A 90 -31.09 -5.49 8.92
CA TYR A 90 -32.12 -6.06 9.79
C TYR A 90 -32.16 -5.39 11.18
N GLY A 91 -33.24 -5.61 11.94
CA GLY A 91 -33.51 -4.93 13.21
C GLY A 91 -32.46 -5.10 14.32
N ASP A 92 -31.70 -6.20 14.30
CA ASP A 92 -30.62 -6.51 15.23
C ASP A 92 -29.23 -6.06 14.73
N ALA A 93 -29.19 -5.28 13.65
CA ALA A 93 -27.96 -4.72 13.11
C ALA A 93 -27.16 -3.95 14.16
N LYS A 94 -25.84 -3.91 13.93
CA LYS A 94 -24.91 -3.16 14.76
C LYS A 94 -24.07 -2.22 13.92
N ALA A 95 -23.73 -1.07 14.48
CA ALA A 95 -22.76 -0.18 13.85
C ALA A 95 -21.62 0.12 14.82
N VAL A 96 -20.41 0.24 14.27
CA VAL A 96 -19.21 0.60 15.03
C VAL A 96 -18.37 1.58 14.21
N ILE A 97 -17.88 2.63 14.86
CA ILE A 97 -16.92 3.55 14.24
C ILE A 97 -15.53 2.95 14.38
N ARG A 98 -14.84 2.74 13.26
CA ARG A 98 -13.45 2.25 13.24
C ARG A 98 -12.52 3.27 12.60
N THR A 99 -11.24 3.14 12.92
CA THR A 99 -10.17 3.92 12.30
C THR A 99 -9.59 3.12 11.13
N LYS A 100 -9.42 3.75 9.97
CA LYS A 100 -8.74 3.21 8.80
C LYS A 100 -7.28 3.65 8.83
N GLY A 101 -6.37 2.68 8.78
CA GLY A 101 -4.94 2.94 8.85
C GLY A 101 -4.48 3.57 10.17
N ILE A 102 -3.27 4.14 10.15
CA ILE A 102 -2.57 4.70 11.33
C ILE A 102 -2.85 6.21 11.49
N LEU A 103 -3.31 6.86 10.42
CA LEU A 103 -3.48 8.32 10.33
C LEU A 103 -4.83 8.85 10.81
N GLY A 104 -5.80 7.98 11.11
CA GLY A 104 -6.97 8.39 11.89
C GLY A 104 -8.31 8.51 11.15
N ASP A 105 -8.37 8.28 9.84
CA ASP A 105 -9.62 8.38 9.08
C ASP A 105 -10.69 7.45 9.65
N LYS A 106 -11.80 8.02 10.12
CA LYS A 106 -12.90 7.22 10.67
C LYS A 106 -13.81 6.74 9.56
N TYR A 107 -14.37 5.55 9.74
CA TYR A 107 -15.42 5.01 8.89
C TYR A 107 -16.39 4.18 9.73
N VAL A 108 -17.59 3.97 9.21
CA VAL A 108 -18.61 3.18 9.90
C VAL A 108 -18.58 1.76 9.37
N VAL A 109 -18.34 0.80 10.25
CA VAL A 109 -18.54 -0.62 9.94
C VAL A 109 -19.92 -1.02 10.42
N LEU A 110 -20.69 -1.62 9.53
CA LEU A 110 -22.03 -2.08 9.80
C LEU A 110 -22.05 -3.62 9.77
N ASN A 111 -22.70 -4.21 10.77
CA ASN A 111 -23.05 -5.62 10.78
C ASN A 111 -24.55 -5.69 10.43
N PRO A 112 -24.92 -6.33 9.30
CA PRO A 112 -26.28 -6.27 8.75
C PRO A 112 -27.35 -6.91 9.63
N GLY A 113 -26.98 -7.70 10.64
CA GLY A 113 -27.95 -8.42 11.48
C GLY A 113 -28.45 -9.71 10.84
N SER A 114 -29.45 -10.34 11.46
CA SER A 114 -30.01 -11.63 11.07
C SER A 114 -31.30 -11.48 10.24
N PRO A 115 -31.49 -12.26 9.16
CA PRO A 115 -32.74 -12.29 8.38
C PRO A 115 -33.99 -12.75 9.16
N THR A 116 -33.83 -13.21 10.40
CA THR A 116 -34.94 -13.57 11.29
C THR A 116 -35.69 -12.35 11.84
N GLU A 117 -35.08 -11.18 11.79
CA GLU A 117 -35.69 -9.90 12.17
C GLU A 117 -36.20 -9.15 10.92
N PRO A 118 -37.21 -8.26 11.05
CA PRO A 118 -37.68 -7.48 9.92
C PRO A 118 -36.58 -6.52 9.40
N PRO A 119 -36.52 -6.28 8.08
CA PRO A 119 -35.58 -5.33 7.50
C PRO A 119 -35.92 -3.89 7.93
N LEU A 120 -34.89 -3.11 8.22
CA LEU A 120 -35.00 -1.69 8.54
C LEU A 120 -35.49 -0.92 7.32
N LYS A 121 -36.40 0.03 7.57
CA LYS A 121 -36.92 0.98 6.60
C LYS A 121 -36.22 2.32 6.74
N THR A 122 -36.47 3.19 5.77
CA THR A 122 -35.95 4.56 5.83
C THR A 122 -36.45 5.27 7.10
N GLY A 123 -35.52 5.85 7.86
CA GLY A 123 -35.77 6.52 9.14
C GLY A 123 -35.67 5.63 10.38
N ASP A 124 -35.54 4.31 10.22
CA ASP A 124 -35.44 3.40 11.37
C ASP A 124 -34.08 3.53 12.09
N LEU A 125 -34.08 3.14 13.36
CA LEU A 125 -32.92 3.22 14.24
C LEU A 125 -32.23 1.86 14.38
N ILE A 126 -30.91 1.83 14.19
CA ILE A 126 -30.06 0.67 14.50
C ILE A 126 -29.97 0.54 16.02
N ALA A 127 -30.36 -0.62 16.54
CA ALA A 127 -30.55 -0.84 17.98
C ALA A 127 -29.27 -0.83 18.81
N LYS A 128 -28.11 -1.15 18.22
CA LYS A 128 -26.84 -1.29 18.95
C LYS A 128 -25.68 -0.57 18.27
N ALA A 129 -25.09 0.38 18.97
CA ALA A 129 -23.77 0.91 18.64
C ALA A 129 -22.71 0.25 19.53
N GLU A 130 -21.64 -0.24 18.94
CA GLU A 130 -20.47 -0.71 19.71
C GLU A 130 -19.52 0.46 19.99
N PRO A 131 -18.91 0.53 21.19
CA PRO A 131 -17.94 1.56 21.51
C PRO A 131 -16.74 1.45 20.56
N ALA A 132 -16.27 2.59 20.05
CA ALA A 132 -15.01 2.62 19.33
C ALA A 132 -13.87 2.32 20.32
N THR A 133 -13.00 1.35 19.99
CA THR A 133 -11.72 1.22 20.70
C THR A 133 -10.82 2.35 20.22
N ASP A 134 -10.60 3.33 21.09
CA ASP A 134 -9.77 4.49 20.81
C ASP A 134 -8.38 4.35 21.45
N MET A 135 -7.47 5.22 21.02
CA MET A 135 -6.12 5.26 21.60
C MET A 135 -6.17 5.65 23.09
N ASP A 136 -7.22 6.36 23.50
CA ASP A 136 -7.44 6.80 24.88
C ASP A 136 -7.71 5.61 25.81
N THR A 137 -8.55 4.65 25.41
CA THR A 137 -8.77 3.40 26.16
C THR A 137 -7.51 2.54 26.25
N LEU A 138 -6.70 2.50 25.20
CA LEU A 138 -5.39 1.83 25.24
C LEU A 138 -4.43 2.52 26.22
N MET A 139 -4.39 3.85 26.21
CA MET A 139 -3.54 4.64 27.12
C MET A 139 -3.93 4.47 28.58
N ASN A 140 -5.23 4.51 28.88
CA ASN A 140 -5.74 4.26 30.23
C ASN A 140 -5.39 2.85 30.71
N SER A 141 -5.43 1.86 29.82
CA SER A 141 -5.00 0.50 30.12
C SER A 141 -3.50 0.41 30.41
N LEU A 142 -2.66 1.13 29.64
CA LEU A 142 -1.22 1.20 29.87
C LEU A 142 -0.87 1.89 31.20
N GLN A 143 -1.60 2.93 31.58
CA GLN A 143 -1.44 3.59 32.88
C GLN A 143 -1.80 2.64 34.04
N GLY A 144 -2.86 1.84 33.88
CA GLY A 144 -3.23 0.80 34.85
C GLY A 144 -2.11 -0.21 35.07
N VAL A 145 -1.54 -0.74 33.98
CA VAL A 145 -0.41 -1.69 34.04
C VAL A 145 0.82 -1.06 34.70
N ALA A 146 1.13 0.20 34.40
CA ALA A 146 2.25 0.90 35.04
C ALA A 146 2.04 1.07 36.56
N SER A 147 0.81 1.36 36.99
CA SER A 147 0.43 1.44 38.41
C SER A 147 0.59 0.09 39.11
N ASP A 148 0.17 -1.00 38.48
CA ASP A 148 0.29 -2.35 39.06
C ASP A 148 1.76 -2.75 39.24
N ILE A 149 2.62 -2.42 38.28
CA ILE A 149 4.08 -2.65 38.38
C ILE A 149 4.68 -1.83 39.53
N LYS A 150 4.24 -0.58 39.72
CA LYS A 150 4.68 0.27 40.84
C LYS A 150 4.30 -0.33 42.20
N ALA A 151 3.07 -0.82 42.34
CA ALA A 151 2.59 -1.46 43.56
C ALA A 151 3.34 -2.76 43.87
N LEU A 152 3.61 -3.58 42.85
CA LEU A 152 4.40 -4.80 42.98
C LEU A 152 5.85 -4.49 43.37
N SER A 153 6.48 -3.50 42.74
CA SER A 153 7.84 -3.06 43.04
C SER A 153 7.97 -2.57 44.49
N GLY A 154 7.00 -1.77 44.97
CA GLY A 154 6.96 -1.32 46.36
C GLY A 154 6.85 -2.49 47.36
N SER A 155 6.00 -3.47 47.06
CA SER A 155 5.83 -4.66 47.91
C SER A 155 7.08 -5.52 47.98
N LEU A 156 7.76 -5.75 46.85
CA LEU A 156 9.04 -6.46 46.79
C LEU A 156 10.14 -5.70 47.54
N SER A 157 10.17 -4.37 47.43
CA SER A 157 11.12 -3.51 48.15
C SER A 157 11.00 -3.65 49.65
N ASN A 158 9.78 -3.69 50.17
CA ASN A 158 9.52 -3.80 51.61
C ASN A 158 9.96 -5.17 52.16
N VAL A 159 9.69 -6.25 51.41
CA VAL A 159 9.97 -7.62 51.87
C VAL A 159 11.45 -8.00 51.70
N LEU A 160 12.10 -7.59 50.61
CA LEU A 160 13.46 -8.04 50.26
C LEU A 160 14.55 -6.98 50.50
N GLY A 161 14.20 -5.70 50.53
CA GLY A 161 15.17 -4.59 50.63
C GLY A 161 15.07 -3.77 51.92
N GLY A 162 14.06 -4.01 52.76
CA GLY A 162 13.80 -3.27 53.99
C GLY A 162 14.49 -3.86 55.22
N GLU A 163 14.57 -3.04 56.28
CA GLU A 163 15.09 -3.47 57.60
C GLU A 163 14.32 -4.70 58.14
N GLU A 164 13.03 -4.83 57.83
CA GLU A 164 12.20 -5.97 58.22
C GLU A 164 12.61 -7.28 57.52
N GLY A 165 12.96 -7.22 56.23
CA GLY A 165 13.43 -8.38 55.46
C GLY A 165 14.78 -8.88 55.99
N GLU A 166 15.71 -7.96 56.24
CA GLU A 166 17.00 -8.29 56.85
C GLU A 166 16.85 -8.84 58.26
N ALA A 167 15.96 -8.26 59.08
CA ALA A 167 15.66 -8.75 60.42
C ALA A 167 15.07 -10.16 60.38
N SER A 168 14.18 -10.44 59.42
CA SER A 168 13.58 -11.76 59.21
C SER A 168 14.65 -12.80 58.83
N VAL A 169 15.54 -12.48 57.89
CA VAL A 169 16.65 -13.37 57.49
C VAL A 169 17.61 -13.61 58.66
N ARG A 170 17.98 -12.58 59.41
CA ARG A 170 18.81 -12.71 60.63
C ARG A 170 18.14 -13.58 61.69
N SER A 171 16.83 -13.41 61.90
CA SER A 171 16.07 -14.21 62.85
C SER A 171 15.98 -15.67 62.41
N ILE A 172 15.81 -15.96 61.11
CA ILE A 172 15.82 -17.32 60.58
C ILE A 172 17.18 -17.98 60.85
N ILE A 173 18.29 -17.28 60.55
CA ILE A 173 19.64 -17.81 60.79
C ILE A 173 19.88 -18.06 62.29
N LYS A 174 19.45 -17.13 63.16
CA LYS A 174 19.54 -17.29 64.61
C LYS A 174 18.74 -18.51 65.09
N ASN A 175 17.49 -18.64 64.69
CA ASN A 175 16.62 -19.76 65.07
C ASN A 175 17.20 -21.10 64.57
N LEU A 176 17.79 -21.12 63.37
CA LEU A 176 18.47 -22.29 62.84
C LEU A 176 19.69 -22.68 63.69
N LYS A 177 20.49 -21.70 64.13
CA LYS A 177 21.62 -21.96 65.02
C LYS A 177 21.16 -22.54 66.36
N GLU A 178 20.16 -21.93 66.99
CA GLU A 178 19.58 -22.39 68.25
C GLU A 178 18.97 -23.80 68.11
N MET A 179 18.31 -24.09 66.97
CA MET A 179 17.76 -25.41 66.67
C MET A 179 18.87 -26.48 66.54
N VAL A 180 20.00 -26.14 65.91
CA VAL A 180 21.15 -27.07 65.79
C VAL A 180 21.80 -27.32 67.15
N GLU A 181 21.93 -26.29 67.98
CA GLU A 181 22.42 -26.42 69.36
C GLU A 181 21.49 -27.31 70.20
N SER A 182 20.17 -27.06 70.16
CA SER A 182 19.17 -27.87 70.87
C SER A 182 19.11 -29.31 70.36
N LEU A 183 19.27 -29.53 69.06
CA LEU A 183 19.36 -30.87 68.48
C LEU A 183 20.61 -31.59 68.99
N ASN A 184 21.76 -30.91 69.04
CA ASN A 184 22.99 -31.48 69.57
C ASN A 184 22.86 -31.88 71.06
N GLU A 185 22.26 -31.02 71.88
CA GLU A 185 21.96 -31.35 73.29
C GLU A 185 21.00 -32.54 73.42
N THR A 186 19.96 -32.58 72.60
CA THR A 186 18.98 -33.68 72.59
C THR A 186 19.64 -35.00 72.21
N VAL A 187 20.55 -34.99 71.21
CA VAL A 187 21.31 -36.16 70.79
C VAL A 187 22.22 -36.64 71.92
N GLN A 188 22.94 -35.74 72.59
CA GLN A 188 23.81 -36.10 73.71
C GLN A 188 23.02 -36.65 74.89
N LYS A 189 21.89 -36.02 75.25
CA LYS A 189 21.01 -36.48 76.32
C LYS A 189 20.41 -37.85 76.00
N ASN A 190 19.97 -38.06 74.76
CA ASN A 190 19.45 -39.34 74.33
C ASN A 190 20.54 -40.42 74.34
N GLN A 191 21.79 -40.10 73.94
CA GLN A 191 22.89 -41.06 74.04
C GLN A 191 23.10 -41.53 75.50
N THR A 192 23.09 -40.60 76.45
CA THR A 192 23.18 -40.94 77.89
C THR A 192 22.00 -41.79 78.34
N ASN A 193 20.76 -41.38 78.03
CA ASN A 193 19.56 -42.14 78.37
C ASN A 193 19.57 -43.55 77.76
N ILE A 194 20.03 -43.68 76.52
CA ILE A 194 20.14 -44.96 75.83
C ILE A 194 21.19 -45.84 76.52
N ASN A 195 22.35 -45.28 76.87
CA ASN A 195 23.38 -46.02 77.62
C ASN A 195 22.84 -46.52 78.97
N GLU A 196 22.06 -45.69 79.67
CA GLU A 196 21.38 -46.08 80.91
C GLU A 196 20.31 -47.16 80.69
N ILE A 197 19.50 -47.04 79.63
CA ILE A 197 18.54 -48.07 79.25
C ILE A 197 19.26 -49.38 78.95
N ILE A 198 20.35 -49.36 78.20
CA ILE A 198 21.15 -50.56 77.88
C ILE A 198 21.71 -51.19 79.15
N ALA A 199 22.22 -50.39 80.08
CA ALA A 199 22.70 -50.87 81.38
C ALA A 199 21.58 -51.52 82.19
N ASN A 200 20.45 -50.83 82.35
CA ASN A 200 19.27 -51.34 83.06
C ASN A 200 18.69 -52.60 82.42
N LEU A 201 18.70 -52.70 81.08
CA LEU A 201 18.26 -53.88 80.36
C LEU A 201 19.20 -55.07 80.55
N THR A 202 20.50 -54.82 80.63
CA THR A 202 21.51 -55.85 80.93
C THR A 202 21.29 -56.40 82.35
N ASP A 203 21.06 -55.51 83.32
CA ASP A 203 20.77 -55.88 84.71
C ASP A 203 19.43 -56.61 84.87
N PHE A 204 18.39 -56.13 84.17
CA PHE A 204 17.08 -56.77 84.13
C PHE A 204 17.14 -58.16 83.49
N SER A 205 17.88 -58.32 82.38
CA SER A 205 18.12 -59.62 81.76
C SER A 205 18.87 -60.57 82.70
N GLY A 206 19.82 -60.06 83.49
CA GLY A 206 20.50 -60.83 84.53
C GLY A 206 19.55 -61.28 85.65
N THR A 207 18.59 -60.42 86.01
CA THR A 207 17.58 -60.70 87.04
C THR A 207 16.49 -61.66 86.56
N LEU A 208 16.06 -61.58 85.30
CA LEU A 208 15.13 -62.56 84.71
C LEU A 208 15.70 -63.97 84.71
N LYS A 209 17.02 -64.11 84.51
CA LYS A 209 17.72 -65.40 84.59
C LYS A 209 17.70 -66.01 86.00
N SER A 210 17.45 -65.20 87.04
CA SER A 210 17.39 -65.66 88.43
C SER A 210 15.97 -65.88 88.98
N VAL A 211 14.93 -65.44 88.27
CA VAL A 211 13.51 -65.68 88.61
C VAL A 211 13.03 -66.92 87.83
N GLY A 212 13.09 -68.09 88.47
CA GLY A 212 12.96 -69.41 87.84
C GLY A 212 11.57 -69.85 87.34
N ASP A 213 10.70 -68.95 86.89
CA ASP A 213 9.32 -69.28 86.43
C ASP A 213 8.92 -68.63 85.09
N VAL A 214 9.85 -68.00 84.38
CA VAL A 214 9.58 -67.41 83.05
C VAL A 214 10.07 -68.36 81.95
N ASP A 215 9.24 -68.58 80.92
CA ASP A 215 9.59 -69.42 79.78
C ASP A 215 10.90 -68.93 79.12
N PRO A 216 11.94 -69.79 79.01
CA PRO A 216 13.20 -69.45 78.37
C PRO A 216 13.05 -68.86 76.96
N ASP A 217 12.03 -69.29 76.20
CA ASP A 217 11.81 -68.84 74.83
C ASP A 217 11.27 -67.41 74.77
N ASP A 218 10.42 -67.01 75.72
CA ASP A 218 9.91 -65.64 75.82
C ASP A 218 11.01 -64.67 76.30
N ILE A 219 11.86 -65.11 77.23
CA ILE A 219 13.06 -64.35 77.61
C ILE A 219 13.97 -64.15 76.39
N HIS A 220 14.22 -65.20 75.62
CA HIS A 220 15.07 -65.12 74.43
C HIS A 220 14.52 -64.12 73.40
N ARG A 221 13.21 -64.15 73.14
CA ARG A 221 12.55 -63.23 72.20
C ARG A 221 12.60 -61.78 72.67
N ILE A 222 12.40 -61.52 73.96
CA ILE A 222 12.49 -60.18 74.55
C ILE A 222 13.92 -59.66 74.43
N ILE A 223 14.92 -60.48 74.78
CA ILE A 223 16.34 -60.11 74.67
C ILE A 223 16.72 -59.83 73.22
N THR A 224 16.34 -60.67 72.27
CA THR A 224 16.67 -60.50 70.85
C THR A 224 15.98 -59.25 70.25
N ASN A 225 14.72 -58.98 70.62
CA ASN A 225 14.01 -57.78 70.20
C ASN A 225 14.63 -56.51 70.80
N LEU A 226 15.03 -56.54 72.08
CA LEU A 226 15.68 -55.42 72.75
C LEU A 226 17.10 -55.17 72.22
N ALA A 227 17.88 -56.22 71.97
CA ALA A 227 19.18 -56.11 71.33
C ALA A 227 19.05 -55.51 69.93
N SER A 228 18.08 -55.98 69.14
CA SER A 228 17.80 -55.43 67.81
C SER A 228 17.33 -53.98 67.85
N ALA A 229 16.49 -53.61 68.83
CA ALA A 229 16.04 -52.24 69.03
C ALA A 229 17.19 -51.31 69.46
N SER A 230 18.07 -51.80 70.32
CA SER A 230 19.29 -51.10 70.77
C SER A 230 20.22 -50.83 69.60
N THR A 231 20.53 -51.83 68.77
CA THR A 231 21.37 -51.66 67.58
C THR A 231 20.77 -50.66 66.59
N LYS A 232 19.46 -50.74 66.31
CA LYS A 232 18.77 -49.77 65.43
C LYS A 232 18.81 -48.35 65.99
N MET A 233 18.73 -48.21 67.31
CA MET A 233 18.84 -46.91 67.97
C MET A 233 20.26 -46.35 67.88
N ASP A 234 21.28 -47.18 68.06
CA ASP A 234 22.68 -46.78 67.90
C ASP A 234 22.99 -46.33 66.46
N ASP A 235 22.50 -47.07 65.46
CA ASP A 235 22.62 -46.69 64.04
C ASP A 235 21.95 -45.33 63.76
N LEU A 236 20.76 -45.10 64.32
CA LEU A 236 20.05 -43.83 64.20
C LEU A 236 20.82 -42.68 64.85
N MET A 237 21.34 -42.88 66.07
CA MET A 237 22.13 -41.87 66.78
C MET A 237 23.42 -41.53 66.04
N ASN A 238 24.11 -42.54 65.51
CA ASN A 238 25.28 -42.35 64.65
C ASN A 238 24.92 -41.55 63.38
N GLY A 239 23.75 -41.81 62.78
CA GLY A 239 23.23 -41.04 61.64
C GLY A 239 22.96 -39.58 61.97
N VAL A 240 22.25 -39.30 63.08
CA VAL A 240 21.95 -37.93 63.52
C VAL A 240 23.22 -37.19 63.92
N ASN A 241 24.14 -37.86 64.64
CA ASN A 241 25.43 -37.27 65.03
C ASN A 241 26.28 -36.89 63.82
N ARG A 242 26.28 -37.71 62.75
CA ARG A 242 26.92 -37.34 61.47
C ARG A 242 26.30 -36.10 60.84
N ILE A 243 24.96 -35.96 60.86
CA ILE A 243 24.27 -34.77 60.32
C ILE A 243 24.64 -33.52 61.12
N VAL A 244 24.57 -33.59 62.46
CA VAL A 244 24.94 -32.49 63.36
C VAL A 244 26.41 -32.10 63.17
N THR A 245 27.30 -33.09 63.03
CA THR A 245 28.74 -32.87 62.77
C THR A 245 28.94 -32.20 61.41
N GLN A 246 28.29 -32.68 60.36
CA GLN A 246 28.36 -32.07 59.03
C GLN A 246 27.89 -30.61 59.04
N ILE A 247 26.80 -30.30 59.75
CA ILE A 247 26.30 -28.92 59.90
C ILE A 247 27.33 -28.05 60.65
N ASN A 248 27.87 -28.54 61.78
CA ASN A 248 28.86 -27.82 62.60
C ASN A 248 30.21 -27.61 61.88
N GLU A 249 30.58 -28.53 61.00
CA GLU A 249 31.76 -28.44 60.13
C GLU A 249 31.53 -27.54 58.90
N GLY A 250 30.33 -27.00 58.71
CA GLY A 250 30.00 -26.17 57.55
C GLY A 250 29.77 -26.96 56.26
N LYS A 251 29.58 -28.28 56.34
CA LYS A 251 29.33 -29.16 55.19
C LYS A 251 27.83 -29.22 54.88
N GLY A 252 27.48 -29.35 53.60
CA GLY A 252 26.09 -29.32 53.12
C GLY A 252 25.49 -27.91 53.07
N SER A 253 24.32 -27.74 52.46
CA SER A 253 23.70 -26.42 52.24
C SER A 253 23.38 -25.67 53.54
N LEU A 254 22.90 -26.38 54.56
CA LEU A 254 22.59 -25.80 55.87
C LEU A 254 23.86 -25.41 56.65
N GLY A 255 24.88 -26.28 56.64
CA GLY A 255 26.17 -25.98 57.26
C GLY A 255 26.85 -24.77 56.64
N LYS A 256 26.85 -24.68 55.30
CA LYS A 256 27.37 -23.52 54.57
C LYS A 256 26.62 -22.23 54.91
N LEU A 257 25.29 -22.27 54.97
CA LEU A 257 24.47 -21.10 55.33
C LEU A 257 24.74 -20.60 56.77
N ILE A 258 25.00 -21.51 57.70
CA ILE A 258 25.24 -21.18 59.11
C ILE A 258 26.68 -20.73 59.37
N LYS A 259 27.68 -21.32 58.70
CA LYS A 259 29.11 -21.09 58.99
C LYS A 259 29.88 -20.25 57.98
N GLU A 260 29.55 -20.33 56.69
CA GLU A 260 30.30 -19.60 55.67
C GLU A 260 29.85 -18.13 55.69
N GLU A 261 30.73 -17.24 56.15
CA GLU A 261 30.52 -15.80 56.03
C GLU A 261 30.23 -15.41 54.58
N ASP A 262 30.81 -16.12 53.60
CA ASP A 262 30.58 -15.91 52.17
C ASP A 262 29.15 -16.17 51.73
N ALA A 263 28.46 -17.16 52.30
CA ALA A 263 27.06 -17.43 51.96
C ALA A 263 26.16 -16.27 52.43
N ILE A 264 26.40 -15.77 53.65
CA ILE A 264 25.70 -14.61 54.20
C ILE A 264 26.08 -13.33 53.44
N ARG A 265 27.36 -13.15 53.09
CA ARG A 265 27.83 -12.04 52.25
C ARG A 265 27.18 -12.04 50.87
N ASN A 266 27.11 -13.20 50.21
CA ASN A 266 26.49 -13.34 48.90
C ASN A 266 24.98 -13.10 48.94
N LEU A 267 24.32 -13.58 50.00
CA LEU A 267 22.91 -13.27 50.24
C LEU A 267 22.71 -11.76 50.43
N ASN A 268 23.53 -11.12 51.28
CA ASN A 268 23.48 -9.67 51.49
C ASN A 268 23.80 -8.88 50.21
N ALA A 269 24.76 -9.33 49.39
CA ALA A 269 25.10 -8.70 48.12
C ALA A 269 23.98 -8.84 47.08
N THR A 270 23.29 -9.99 47.08
CA THR A 270 22.11 -10.23 46.23
C THR A 270 20.95 -9.34 46.67
N LEU A 271 20.69 -9.26 47.98
CA LEU A 271 19.67 -8.37 48.55
C LEU A 271 19.99 -6.89 48.28
N ALA A 272 21.27 -6.50 48.39
CA ALA A 272 21.72 -5.16 48.04
C ALA A 272 21.52 -4.85 46.55
N SER A 273 21.79 -5.81 45.67
CA SER A 273 21.57 -5.67 44.21
C SER A 273 20.07 -5.55 43.89
N LEU A 274 19.23 -6.36 44.54
CA LEU A 274 17.77 -6.29 44.40
C LEU A 274 17.21 -4.96 44.93
N ARG A 275 17.75 -4.48 46.06
CA ARG A 275 17.43 -3.16 46.61
C ARG A 275 17.84 -2.04 45.66
N GLU A 276 19.03 -2.11 45.08
CA GLU A 276 19.50 -1.12 44.10
C GLU A 276 18.61 -1.09 42.85
N ILE A 277 18.15 -2.25 42.37
CA ILE A 277 17.20 -2.33 41.24
C ILE A 277 15.85 -1.74 41.63
N SER A 278 15.32 -2.10 42.80
CA SER A 278 14.06 -1.56 43.33
C SER A 278 14.14 -0.04 43.49
N ASP A 279 15.24 0.47 44.05
CA ASP A 279 15.49 1.89 44.22
C ASP A 279 15.62 2.60 42.86
N LYS A 280 16.29 1.99 41.87
CA LYS A 280 16.35 2.54 40.51
C LYS A 280 14.95 2.63 39.89
N ILE A 281 14.12 1.59 40.05
CA ILE A 281 12.73 1.62 39.57
C ILE A 281 11.96 2.74 40.26
N ASN A 282 11.95 2.77 41.60
CA ASN A 282 11.22 3.76 42.41
C ASN A 282 11.69 5.21 42.17
N GLN A 283 12.98 5.42 41.91
CA GLN A 283 13.56 6.74 41.61
C GLN A 283 13.44 7.15 40.14
N GLY A 284 12.77 6.36 39.30
CA GLY A 284 12.61 6.69 37.88
C GLY A 284 13.87 6.50 37.03
N LYS A 285 14.86 5.75 37.51
CA LYS A 285 16.15 5.53 36.85
C LYS A 285 16.13 4.23 36.02
N GLY A 286 16.78 4.26 34.85
CA GLY A 286 16.76 3.16 33.87
C GLY A 286 15.43 3.08 33.10
N SER A 287 15.36 2.25 32.05
CA SER A 287 14.20 2.20 31.15
C SER A 287 12.89 1.82 31.86
N ILE A 288 12.94 0.89 32.81
CA ILE A 288 11.77 0.46 33.60
C ILE A 288 11.39 1.52 34.63
N GLY A 289 12.35 2.10 35.35
CA GLY A 289 12.08 3.18 36.30
C GLY A 289 11.44 4.38 35.61
N LYS A 290 11.97 4.76 34.44
CA LYS A 290 11.37 5.82 33.60
C LYS A 290 9.94 5.49 33.20
N LEU A 291 9.68 4.30 32.67
CA LEU A 291 8.33 3.90 32.27
C LEU A 291 7.31 3.92 33.43
N VAL A 292 7.76 3.57 34.65
CA VAL A 292 6.89 3.43 35.84
C VAL A 292 6.70 4.75 36.60
N ASN A 293 7.71 5.64 36.61
CA ASN A 293 7.70 6.85 37.43
C ASN A 293 7.81 8.16 36.66
N GLU A 294 8.24 8.14 35.39
CA GLU A 294 8.18 9.36 34.60
C GLU A 294 6.73 9.61 34.15
N ASP A 295 6.10 10.57 34.82
CA ASP A 295 5.10 11.43 34.19
C ASP A 295 5.65 12.02 32.88
N ALA A 296 6.97 12.02 32.66
CA ALA A 296 7.60 12.43 31.41
C ALA A 296 7.22 11.56 30.20
N VAL A 297 6.84 10.29 30.34
CA VAL A 297 6.24 9.57 29.20
C VAL A 297 4.86 10.15 28.91
N ALA A 298 4.04 10.38 29.94
CA ALA A 298 2.77 11.06 29.78
C ALA A 298 2.93 12.53 29.35
N LYS A 299 4.03 13.21 29.70
CA LYS A 299 4.29 14.63 29.48
C LYS A 299 4.99 14.88 28.15
N ASP A 300 5.90 14.02 27.73
CA ASP A 300 6.47 13.98 26.38
C ASP A 300 5.41 13.49 25.42
N LEU A 301 4.56 12.54 25.81
CA LEU A 301 3.38 12.19 25.02
C LEU A 301 2.37 13.34 25.02
N ASN A 302 2.11 14.03 26.13
CA ASN A 302 1.23 15.20 26.15
C ASN A 302 1.83 16.38 25.39
N ALA A 303 3.16 16.56 25.38
CA ALA A 303 3.85 17.58 24.60
C ALA A 303 3.88 17.20 23.12
N THR A 304 4.02 15.91 22.80
CA THR A 304 3.89 15.37 21.45
C THR A 304 2.45 15.51 20.98
N LEU A 305 1.45 15.19 21.81
CA LEU A 305 0.03 15.36 21.53
C LEU A 305 -0.35 16.83 21.47
N ALA A 306 0.25 17.70 22.27
CA ALA A 306 0.08 19.15 22.18
C ALA A 306 0.72 19.69 20.90
N SER A 307 1.88 19.16 20.49
CA SER A 307 2.52 19.50 19.22
C SER A 307 1.71 18.98 18.03
N VAL A 308 1.15 17.77 18.12
CA VAL A 308 0.26 17.18 17.11
C VAL A 308 -1.07 17.94 17.07
N ARG A 309 -1.59 18.36 18.22
CA ARG A 309 -2.80 19.18 18.32
C ARG A 309 -2.54 20.58 17.77
N ASP A 310 -1.42 21.22 18.10
CA ASP A 310 -1.00 22.51 17.54
C ASP A 310 -0.78 22.42 16.03
N ILE A 311 -0.13 21.36 15.54
CA ILE A 311 0.00 21.06 14.11
C ILE A 311 -1.38 20.85 13.49
N SER A 312 -2.27 20.08 14.11
CA SER A 312 -3.64 19.86 13.61
C SER A 312 -4.46 21.15 13.61
N GLU A 313 -4.26 22.02 14.60
CA GLU A 313 -4.96 23.30 14.72
C GLU A 313 -4.39 24.31 13.71
N LYS A 314 -3.08 24.29 13.45
CA LYS A 314 -2.44 25.01 12.33
C LYS A 314 -2.93 24.50 10.99
N ILE A 315 -3.10 23.18 10.85
CA ILE A 315 -3.69 22.58 9.66
C ILE A 315 -5.12 23.07 9.46
N ASN A 316 -5.99 22.95 10.49
CA ASN A 316 -7.38 23.43 10.46
C ASN A 316 -7.52 24.96 10.29
N ARG A 317 -6.50 25.74 10.64
CA ARG A 317 -6.45 27.20 10.43
C ARG A 317 -5.83 27.59 9.08
N GLY A 318 -5.38 26.61 8.28
CA GLY A 318 -4.75 26.88 6.98
C GLY A 318 -3.31 27.40 7.08
N GLU A 319 -2.65 27.25 8.22
CA GLU A 319 -1.31 27.75 8.51
C GLU A 319 -0.21 26.71 8.20
N GLY A 320 0.94 27.16 7.70
CA GLY A 320 2.02 26.27 7.26
C GLY A 320 1.73 25.58 5.91
N THR A 321 2.67 24.79 5.40
CA THR A 321 2.55 24.17 4.07
C THR A 321 1.43 23.11 4.03
N ILE A 322 1.28 22.31 5.09
CA ILE A 322 0.22 21.29 5.18
C ILE A 322 -1.15 21.93 5.44
N GLY A 323 -1.23 22.97 6.29
CA GLY A 323 -2.49 23.68 6.51
C GLY A 323 -3.00 24.38 5.25
N LYS A 324 -2.12 25.07 4.51
CA LYS A 324 -2.46 25.58 3.18
C LYS A 324 -2.86 24.45 2.25
N LEU A 325 -2.17 23.30 2.27
CA LEU A 325 -2.59 22.14 1.48
C LEU A 325 -4.00 21.62 1.77
N VAL A 326 -4.50 21.79 3.00
CA VAL A 326 -5.78 21.22 3.42
C VAL A 326 -6.93 22.24 3.27
N HIS A 327 -6.63 23.53 3.39
CA HIS A 327 -7.64 24.61 3.39
C HIS A 327 -7.56 25.57 2.20
N ASP A 328 -6.42 25.64 1.52
CA ASP A 328 -6.22 26.53 0.39
C ASP A 328 -6.48 25.74 -0.90
N ASP A 329 -7.69 25.91 -1.44
CA ASP A 329 -8.13 25.26 -2.68
C ASP A 329 -7.13 25.47 -3.82
N GLU A 330 -6.45 26.63 -3.86
CA GLU A 330 -5.41 26.93 -4.86
C GLU A 330 -4.16 26.05 -4.71
N THR A 331 -3.83 25.63 -3.48
CA THR A 331 -2.66 24.77 -3.19
C THR A 331 -2.99 23.29 -3.47
N VAL A 332 -4.21 22.84 -3.15
CA VAL A 332 -4.74 21.54 -3.58
C VAL A 332 -4.74 21.44 -5.11
N ASP A 333 -5.19 22.50 -5.79
CA ASP A 333 -5.19 22.57 -7.25
C ASP A 333 -3.77 22.59 -7.83
N LYS A 334 -2.81 23.31 -7.21
CA LYS A 334 -1.40 23.29 -7.61
C LYS A 334 -0.74 21.92 -7.37
N ILE A 335 -1.12 21.20 -6.31
CA ILE A 335 -0.63 19.83 -6.06
C ILE A 335 -1.28 18.82 -6.98
N ASN A 336 -2.58 18.92 -7.25
CA ASN A 336 -3.24 18.10 -8.26
C ASN A 336 -2.69 18.40 -9.66
N SER A 337 -2.29 19.65 -9.93
CA SER A 337 -1.59 20.04 -11.17
C SER A 337 -0.15 19.54 -11.21
N ALA A 338 0.57 19.49 -10.09
CA ALA A 338 1.94 19.00 -10.01
C ALA A 338 2.04 17.47 -10.00
N LEU A 339 1.13 16.78 -9.29
CA LEU A 339 0.96 15.32 -9.30
C LEU A 339 0.35 14.85 -10.62
N GLY A 340 -0.56 15.64 -11.20
CA GLY A 340 -0.97 15.52 -12.60
C GLY A 340 0.25 15.64 -13.52
N GLY A 341 1.11 16.63 -13.31
CA GLY A 341 2.36 16.80 -14.08
C GLY A 341 3.37 15.64 -13.95
N ILE A 342 3.44 14.96 -12.80
CA ILE A 342 4.33 13.80 -12.58
C ILE A 342 3.73 12.52 -13.17
N ASN A 343 2.40 12.33 -13.07
CA ASN A 343 1.71 11.23 -13.72
C ASN A 343 1.67 11.41 -15.26
N ASP A 344 1.57 12.66 -15.74
CA ASP A 344 1.68 13.05 -17.14
C ASP A 344 3.11 12.89 -17.66
N TYR A 345 4.14 13.00 -16.82
CA TYR A 345 5.54 12.76 -17.21
C TYR A 345 5.86 11.26 -17.28
N LEU A 346 5.31 10.45 -16.38
CA LEU A 346 5.47 8.99 -16.37
C LEU A 346 4.55 8.28 -17.38
N GLN A 347 3.46 8.91 -17.83
CA GLN A 347 2.64 8.47 -18.96
C GLN A 347 3.07 9.07 -20.31
N LYS A 348 3.91 10.12 -20.35
CA LYS A 348 4.56 10.64 -21.57
C LYS A 348 5.74 9.81 -22.06
N GLN A 349 5.62 8.49 -21.95
CA GLN A 349 6.16 7.66 -23.01
C GLN A 349 5.06 7.50 -24.05
N GLU A 350 4.73 8.60 -24.75
CA GLU A 350 4.08 8.48 -26.06
C GLU A 350 5.05 7.63 -26.88
N THR A 351 4.73 6.34 -27.00
CA THR A 351 5.59 5.37 -27.66
C THR A 351 5.86 5.89 -29.05
N PHE A 352 7.12 6.16 -29.35
CA PHE A 352 7.57 6.51 -30.69
C PHE A 352 7.12 5.39 -31.63
N ARG A 353 6.12 5.64 -32.49
CA ARG A 353 5.59 4.64 -33.42
C ARG A 353 6.17 4.87 -34.80
N THR A 354 6.54 3.78 -35.45
CA THR A 354 7.03 3.82 -36.84
C THR A 354 6.13 2.95 -37.69
N PHE A 355 5.72 3.44 -38.86
CA PHE A 355 4.90 2.70 -39.81
C PHE A 355 5.62 2.55 -41.14
N ILE A 356 5.57 1.36 -41.70
CA ILE A 356 6.01 1.07 -43.07
C ILE A 356 4.76 0.78 -43.89
N ASP A 357 4.64 1.46 -45.01
CA ASP A 357 3.48 1.38 -45.90
C ASP A 357 3.94 1.17 -47.34
N TYR A 358 3.24 0.31 -48.07
CA TYR A 358 3.41 0.11 -49.50
C TYR A 358 2.07 0.23 -50.19
N ARG A 359 2.00 1.00 -51.27
CA ARG A 359 0.77 1.28 -52.02
C ARG A 359 1.03 1.26 -53.52
N GLY A 360 0.13 0.64 -54.27
CA GLY A 360 0.05 0.77 -55.72
C GLY A 360 -1.25 1.46 -56.12
N GLU A 361 -1.18 2.39 -57.06
CA GLU A 361 -2.29 3.14 -57.65
C GLU A 361 -2.28 2.91 -59.16
N TYR A 362 -3.33 2.32 -59.70
CA TYR A 362 -3.52 2.18 -61.14
C TYR A 362 -4.21 3.42 -61.69
N LEU A 363 -3.57 4.08 -62.65
CA LEU A 363 -3.99 5.30 -63.31
C LEU A 363 -4.75 4.94 -64.59
N PHE A 364 -6.04 5.22 -64.65
CA PHE A 364 -6.90 4.73 -65.74
C PHE A 364 -6.66 5.47 -67.06
N ASP A 365 -6.21 6.72 -67.01
CA ASP A 365 -6.02 7.55 -68.20
C ASP A 365 -4.65 7.32 -68.86
N SER A 366 -3.64 6.87 -68.11
CA SER A 366 -2.30 6.53 -68.63
C SER A 366 -2.05 5.03 -68.79
N ASP A 367 -2.92 4.16 -68.28
CA ASP A 367 -2.75 2.70 -68.23
C ASP A 367 -1.46 2.25 -67.50
N ASP A 368 -1.11 3.01 -66.47
CA ASP A 368 0.14 2.86 -65.72
C ASP A 368 -0.10 2.65 -64.23
N VAL A 369 0.88 2.08 -63.53
CA VAL A 369 0.84 1.86 -62.07
C VAL A 369 1.88 2.72 -61.38
N LYS A 370 1.40 3.62 -60.52
CA LYS A 370 2.25 4.41 -59.63
C LYS A 370 2.40 3.69 -58.29
N SER A 371 3.62 3.57 -57.78
CA SER A 371 3.87 2.86 -56.52
C SER A 371 4.57 3.74 -55.48
N TYR A 372 4.23 3.51 -54.21
CA TYR A 372 4.68 4.31 -53.08
C TYR A 372 5.22 3.37 -51.99
N ILE A 373 6.44 3.62 -51.53
CA ILE A 373 6.98 3.07 -50.29
C ILE A 373 7.09 4.21 -49.29
N SER A 374 6.37 4.11 -48.18
CA SER A 374 6.28 5.15 -47.16
C SER A 374 6.86 4.69 -45.83
N LEU A 375 7.68 5.54 -45.21
CA LEU A 375 8.10 5.45 -43.82
C LEU A 375 7.49 6.61 -43.04
N ARG A 376 6.57 6.31 -42.12
CA ARG A 376 5.97 7.31 -41.23
C ARG A 376 6.56 7.17 -39.83
N ILE A 377 7.11 8.26 -39.31
CA ILE A 377 7.66 8.35 -37.96
C ILE A 377 6.74 9.24 -37.13
N GLN A 378 6.10 8.68 -36.11
CA GLN A 378 5.13 9.35 -35.28
C GLN A 378 5.67 9.50 -33.84
N PRO A 379 6.40 10.60 -33.54
CA PRO A 379 6.91 10.86 -32.20
C PRO A 379 5.81 11.23 -31.20
N LYS A 380 4.64 11.65 -31.68
CA LYS A 380 3.47 12.00 -30.86
C LYS A 380 2.18 11.62 -31.56
N GLU A 381 1.10 11.40 -30.81
CA GLU A 381 -0.20 11.09 -31.43
C GLU A 381 -0.66 12.18 -32.43
N ASP A 382 -0.34 13.45 -32.15
CA ASP A 382 -0.72 14.60 -32.96
C ASP A 382 0.32 14.99 -34.03
N LYS A 383 1.47 14.31 -34.13
CA LYS A 383 2.55 14.73 -35.03
C LYS A 383 3.25 13.55 -35.68
N TYR A 384 3.41 13.60 -37.00
CA TYR A 384 4.24 12.63 -37.73
C TYR A 384 5.11 13.27 -38.80
N TYR A 385 6.19 12.57 -39.14
CA TYR A 385 7.03 12.83 -40.30
C TYR A 385 6.80 11.71 -41.30
N LEU A 386 6.69 12.04 -42.59
CA LEU A 386 6.46 11.09 -43.66
C LEU A 386 7.58 11.20 -44.68
N LEU A 387 8.27 10.09 -44.92
CA LEU A 387 9.25 9.93 -45.99
C LEU A 387 8.67 8.95 -47.00
N GLN A 388 8.69 9.27 -48.28
CA GLN A 388 8.22 8.35 -49.32
C GLN A 388 9.17 8.30 -50.49
N VAL A 389 9.33 7.11 -51.05
CA VAL A 389 9.89 6.89 -52.38
C VAL A 389 8.73 6.56 -53.30
N VAL A 390 8.67 7.25 -54.43
CA VAL A 390 7.59 7.16 -55.39
C VAL A 390 8.17 6.71 -56.72
N ASP A 391 7.70 5.58 -57.20
CA ASP A 391 7.94 5.11 -58.55
C ASP A 391 6.78 5.60 -59.41
N ASP A 392 7.06 6.62 -60.22
CA ASP A 392 6.09 7.28 -61.08
C ASP A 392 6.45 7.02 -62.54
N PRO A 393 5.71 6.14 -63.24
CA PRO A 393 6.01 5.74 -64.62
C PRO A 393 5.94 6.90 -65.63
N GLU A 394 5.37 8.05 -65.26
CA GLU A 394 5.41 9.26 -66.08
C GLU A 394 6.77 10.00 -66.07
N GLY A 395 7.70 9.59 -65.18
CA GLY A 395 9.07 10.09 -65.10
C GLY A 395 9.20 11.61 -64.85
N ARG A 396 10.37 12.16 -65.20
CA ARG A 396 10.63 13.60 -65.28
C ARG A 396 10.76 14.00 -66.75
N LYS A 397 9.90 14.91 -67.22
CA LYS A 397 9.97 15.46 -68.59
C LYS A 397 10.97 16.60 -68.64
N THR A 398 12.05 16.43 -69.41
CA THR A 398 12.96 17.52 -69.77
C THR A 398 12.63 17.96 -71.20
N THR A 399 12.01 19.12 -71.34
CA THR A 399 11.67 19.70 -72.64
C THR A 399 12.85 20.54 -73.16
N THR A 400 13.52 20.05 -74.19
CA THR A 400 14.57 20.83 -74.89
C THR A 400 13.99 21.40 -76.18
N ARG A 401 13.78 22.72 -76.22
CA ARG A 401 13.40 23.41 -77.46
C ARG A 401 14.64 23.65 -78.31
N ILE A 402 14.69 23.02 -79.49
CA ILE A 402 15.73 23.25 -80.48
C ILE A 402 15.16 24.17 -81.55
N THR A 403 15.59 25.42 -81.57
CA THR A 403 15.27 26.35 -82.66
C THR A 403 16.31 26.19 -83.77
N ARG A 404 15.88 25.70 -84.94
CA ARG A 404 16.75 25.54 -86.11
C ARG A 404 16.28 26.46 -87.23
N ASN A 405 17.16 27.34 -87.71
CA ASN A 405 16.88 28.21 -88.84
C ASN A 405 17.28 27.49 -90.14
N VAL A 406 16.32 27.17 -91.00
CA VAL A 406 16.57 26.56 -92.31
C VAL A 406 15.96 27.48 -93.37
N ASN A 407 16.80 28.04 -94.24
CA ASN A 407 16.41 28.96 -95.32
C ASN A 407 15.59 30.20 -94.87
N GLY A 408 15.80 30.71 -93.65
CA GLY A 408 15.14 31.93 -93.16
C GLY A 408 13.80 31.68 -92.47
N GLU A 409 13.33 30.43 -92.41
CA GLU A 409 12.20 30.02 -91.58
C GLU A 409 12.74 29.39 -90.27
N LEU A 410 12.16 29.82 -89.14
CA LEU A 410 12.44 29.24 -87.83
C LEU A 410 11.61 27.97 -87.69
N PHE A 411 12.28 26.83 -87.54
CA PHE A 411 11.67 25.57 -87.14
C PHE A 411 11.90 25.40 -85.65
N GLU A 412 10.82 25.31 -84.88
CA GLU A 412 10.87 24.92 -83.48
C GLU A 412 10.60 23.41 -83.40
N GLU A 413 11.62 22.66 -82.99
CA GLU A 413 11.49 21.22 -82.71
C GLU A 413 11.51 21.05 -81.18
N GLU A 414 10.39 20.60 -80.62
CA GLU A 414 10.25 20.32 -79.20
C GLU A 414 10.63 18.87 -78.94
N LYS A 415 11.81 18.65 -78.37
CA LYS A 415 12.25 17.31 -77.95
C LYS A 415 11.88 17.13 -76.48
N VAL A 416 10.88 16.28 -76.22
CA VAL A 416 10.52 15.86 -74.86
C VAL A 416 11.28 14.57 -74.54
N GLU A 417 12.19 14.65 -73.59
CA GLU A 417 12.96 13.51 -73.09
C GLU A 417 12.40 13.12 -71.72
N ILE A 418 11.89 11.89 -71.59
CA ILE A 418 11.34 11.36 -70.34
C ILE A 418 12.46 10.56 -69.67
N GLU A 419 12.95 11.03 -68.52
CA GLU A 419 13.89 10.27 -67.68
C GLU A 419 13.12 9.59 -66.54
N ASP A 420 13.26 8.28 -66.42
CA ASP A 420 12.75 7.49 -65.29
C ASP A 420 13.60 7.78 -64.04
N GLU A 421 13.15 8.72 -63.21
CA GLU A 421 13.78 9.04 -61.93
C GLU A 421 12.78 8.83 -60.78
N PHE A 422 13.18 8.10 -59.74
CA PHE A 422 12.40 7.97 -58.51
C PHE A 422 12.12 9.35 -57.90
N LYS A 423 10.85 9.62 -57.55
CA LYS A 423 10.46 10.86 -56.85
C LYS A 423 10.45 10.63 -55.34
N PHE A 424 10.65 11.69 -54.55
CA PHE A 424 10.75 11.60 -53.09
C PHE A 424 9.84 12.60 -52.39
N SER A 425 9.10 12.14 -51.37
CA SER A 425 8.32 13.01 -50.50
C SER A 425 8.95 13.06 -49.10
N ALA A 426 8.99 14.25 -48.51
CA ALA A 426 9.45 14.47 -47.14
C ALA A 426 8.55 15.52 -46.48
N GLN A 427 7.63 15.07 -45.64
CA GLN A 427 6.54 15.91 -45.12
C GLN A 427 6.55 15.92 -43.59
N ILE A 428 6.21 17.07 -43.02
CA ILE A 428 5.86 17.21 -41.62
C ILE A 428 4.35 17.39 -41.51
N ALA A 429 3.74 16.63 -40.60
CA ALA A 429 2.31 16.62 -40.39
C ALA A 429 1.96 16.93 -38.93
N LYS A 430 0.88 17.68 -38.74
CA LYS A 430 0.29 17.92 -37.43
C LYS A 430 -1.23 17.77 -37.47
N ARG A 431 -1.74 16.93 -36.58
CA ARG A 431 -3.15 16.61 -36.42
C ARG A 431 -3.78 17.52 -35.36
N TYR A 432 -4.93 18.07 -35.70
CA TYR A 432 -5.80 18.88 -34.88
C TYR A 432 -7.18 18.22 -34.90
N TYR A 433 -7.47 17.40 -33.89
CA TYR A 433 -8.68 16.57 -33.84
C TYR A 433 -8.79 15.65 -35.07
N ASP A 434 -9.80 15.83 -35.91
CA ASP A 434 -10.03 15.03 -37.11
C ASP A 434 -9.33 15.59 -38.35
N LEU A 435 -8.62 16.73 -38.23
CA LEU A 435 -7.96 17.39 -39.36
C LEU A 435 -6.44 17.26 -39.23
N THR A 436 -5.75 16.80 -40.26
CA THR A 436 -4.28 16.82 -40.33
C THR A 436 -3.81 17.82 -41.36
N LEU A 437 -2.88 18.69 -40.98
CA LEU A 437 -2.19 19.59 -41.89
C LEU A 437 -0.80 19.04 -42.19
N ARG A 438 -0.44 18.97 -43.46
CA ARG A 438 0.85 18.51 -43.97
C ARG A 438 1.53 19.60 -44.77
N GLY A 439 2.85 19.66 -44.68
CA GLY A 439 3.67 20.53 -45.52
C GLY A 439 5.07 19.96 -45.71
N GLY A 440 5.72 20.32 -46.80
CA GLY A 440 7.08 19.87 -47.10
C GLY A 440 7.24 19.53 -48.58
N LEU A 441 7.99 18.47 -48.85
CA LEU A 441 8.20 17.96 -50.20
C LEU A 441 7.20 16.86 -50.54
N PHE A 442 6.57 17.00 -51.70
CA PHE A 442 5.64 16.07 -52.32
C PHE A 442 6.17 15.77 -53.71
N GLU A 443 6.52 14.50 -53.96
CA GLU A 443 7.04 14.06 -55.26
C GLU A 443 8.18 14.95 -55.80
N SER A 444 9.16 15.24 -54.93
CA SER A 444 10.33 16.09 -55.17
C SER A 444 10.05 17.59 -55.35
N THR A 445 8.81 18.04 -55.15
CA THR A 445 8.39 19.46 -55.28
C THR A 445 7.82 19.99 -53.96
N GLY A 446 7.77 21.32 -53.79
CA GLY A 446 7.19 21.92 -52.58
C GLY A 446 5.66 21.86 -52.57
N GLY A 447 5.07 21.50 -51.42
CA GLY A 447 3.63 21.25 -51.32
C GLY A 447 3.01 21.42 -49.94
N ILE A 448 1.68 21.43 -49.92
CA ILE A 448 0.83 21.35 -48.73
C ILE A 448 -0.26 20.29 -48.91
N GLY A 449 -0.70 19.70 -47.81
CA GLY A 449 -1.77 18.72 -47.79
C GLY A 449 -2.70 18.90 -46.59
N VAL A 450 -3.95 18.52 -46.77
CA VAL A 450 -4.96 18.49 -45.71
C VAL A 450 -5.64 17.14 -45.73
N ASP A 451 -5.65 16.46 -44.59
CA ASP A 451 -6.37 15.19 -44.41
C ASP A 451 -7.51 15.39 -43.42
N TYR A 452 -8.67 14.80 -43.72
CA TYR A 452 -9.82 14.76 -42.82
C TYR A 452 -10.17 13.31 -42.50
N HIS A 453 -10.08 12.96 -41.22
CA HIS A 453 -10.24 11.62 -40.70
C HIS A 453 -11.67 11.41 -40.19
N LEU A 454 -12.28 10.30 -40.58
CA LEU A 454 -13.65 9.94 -40.29
C LEU A 454 -13.70 8.51 -39.74
N PHE A 455 -14.69 8.24 -38.89
CA PHE A 455 -14.96 6.90 -38.35
C PHE A 455 -13.75 6.24 -37.65
N ASN A 456 -13.08 6.98 -36.76
CA ASN A 456 -11.87 6.54 -36.06
C ASN A 456 -10.74 6.13 -37.03
N ASP A 457 -10.40 7.04 -37.94
CA ASP A 457 -9.33 6.90 -38.95
C ASP A 457 -9.54 5.80 -40.00
N ARG A 458 -10.72 5.17 -40.03
CA ARG A 458 -11.05 4.16 -41.05
C ARG A 458 -11.29 4.74 -42.43
N LEU A 459 -11.68 6.01 -42.51
CA LEU A 459 -11.84 6.74 -43.76
C LEU A 459 -11.04 8.04 -43.67
N THR A 460 -10.18 8.31 -44.64
CA THR A 460 -9.41 9.55 -44.72
C THR A 460 -9.63 10.19 -46.08
N LEU A 461 -10.03 11.46 -46.07
CA LEU A 461 -10.15 12.30 -47.26
C LEU A 461 -8.94 13.23 -47.30
N SER A 462 -8.11 13.14 -48.32
CA SER A 462 -6.90 13.95 -48.46
C SER A 462 -6.99 14.85 -49.68
N LEU A 463 -6.59 16.11 -49.52
CA LEU A 463 -6.39 17.06 -50.59
C LEU A 463 -4.94 17.53 -50.54
N GLU A 464 -4.22 17.35 -51.64
CA GLU A 464 -2.82 17.73 -51.79
C GLU A 464 -2.68 18.79 -52.89
N ALA A 465 -1.82 19.76 -52.66
CA ALA A 465 -1.47 20.82 -53.60
C ALA A 465 0.04 21.00 -53.58
N PHE A 466 0.72 20.70 -54.69
CA PHE A 466 2.17 20.76 -54.80
C PHE A 466 2.60 21.14 -56.22
N ASP A 467 3.91 21.21 -56.44
CA ASP A 467 4.49 21.65 -57.71
C ASP A 467 4.02 23.04 -58.17
N PHE A 468 4.24 24.04 -57.29
CA PHE A 468 3.88 25.44 -57.58
C PHE A 468 4.92 26.17 -58.46
N GLY A 469 5.95 25.47 -58.94
CA GLY A 469 7.12 26.07 -59.59
C GLY A 469 7.25 25.63 -61.03
N SER A 470 7.18 26.60 -61.96
CA SER A 470 7.31 26.54 -63.43
C SER A 470 5.98 26.48 -64.22
N ASP A 471 6.06 26.62 -65.55
CA ASP A 471 5.06 27.12 -66.52
C ASP A 471 3.66 26.42 -66.57
N ASP A 472 3.35 25.51 -65.63
CA ASP A 472 2.15 24.69 -65.57
C ASP A 472 1.26 24.98 -64.33
N ASN A 473 0.02 24.47 -64.34
CA ASN A 473 -0.90 24.54 -63.19
C ASN A 473 -0.41 23.69 -62.01
N PRO A 474 -0.69 24.12 -60.75
CA PRO A 474 -0.29 23.37 -59.57
C PRO A 474 -0.89 21.95 -59.58
N HIS A 475 -0.08 20.97 -59.18
CA HIS A 475 -0.51 19.59 -59.06
C HIS A 475 -1.49 19.47 -57.89
N LEU A 476 -2.78 19.28 -58.21
CA LEU A 476 -3.80 18.99 -57.22
C LEU A 476 -4.20 17.52 -57.26
N LYS A 477 -4.19 16.88 -56.09
CA LYS A 477 -4.58 15.48 -55.92
C LYS A 477 -5.64 15.35 -54.83
N PHE A 478 -6.73 14.65 -55.12
CA PHE A 478 -7.75 14.29 -54.14
C PHE A 478 -7.73 12.79 -53.93
N ILE A 479 -7.68 12.34 -52.68
CA ILE A 479 -7.52 10.94 -52.30
C ILE A 479 -8.57 10.57 -51.27
N VAL A 480 -9.16 9.40 -51.44
CA VAL A 480 -10.06 8.74 -50.49
C VAL A 480 -9.43 7.41 -50.11
N ASN A 481 -9.00 7.31 -48.85
CA ASN A 481 -8.46 6.09 -48.28
C ASN A 481 -9.48 5.44 -47.35
N TYR A 482 -9.80 4.18 -47.58
CA TYR A 482 -10.69 3.38 -46.73
C TYR A 482 -9.98 2.12 -46.23
N SER A 483 -9.94 1.93 -44.91
CA SER A 483 -9.24 0.83 -44.24
C SER A 483 -10.23 -0.20 -43.68
N PRO A 484 -10.69 -1.19 -44.47
CA PRO A 484 -11.62 -2.22 -43.99
C PRO A 484 -10.98 -3.20 -43.01
N LEU A 485 -9.65 -3.37 -43.07
CA LEU A 485 -8.87 -4.27 -42.25
C LEU A 485 -7.70 -3.51 -41.60
N LYS A 486 -7.12 -4.06 -40.52
CA LYS A 486 -6.05 -3.42 -39.74
C LYS A 486 -4.81 -3.06 -40.58
N HIS A 487 -4.47 -3.89 -41.56
CA HIS A 487 -3.23 -3.76 -42.35
C HIS A 487 -3.46 -3.51 -43.83
N LEU A 488 -4.72 -3.39 -44.29
CA LEU A 488 -5.07 -3.24 -45.70
C LEU A 488 -6.01 -2.06 -45.85
N TYR A 489 -5.71 -1.19 -46.80
CA TYR A 489 -6.60 -0.13 -47.22
C TYR A 489 -6.75 -0.09 -48.74
N ILE A 490 -7.87 0.45 -49.16
CA ILE A 490 -8.19 0.74 -50.54
C ILE A 490 -8.07 2.24 -50.71
N THR A 491 -7.41 2.67 -51.78
CA THR A 491 -7.27 4.08 -52.13
C THR A 491 -7.95 4.34 -53.46
N SER A 492 -8.57 5.50 -53.60
CA SER A 492 -9.14 5.96 -54.86
C SER A 492 -9.11 7.47 -54.91
N GLY A 493 -9.13 8.05 -56.10
CA GLY A 493 -9.09 9.50 -56.19
C GLY A 493 -8.88 10.03 -57.59
N PHE A 494 -8.59 11.33 -57.63
CA PHE A 494 -8.29 12.05 -58.86
C PHE A 494 -6.92 12.68 -58.72
N ASP A 495 -6.05 12.39 -59.66
CA ASP A 495 -4.74 13.01 -59.80
C ASP A 495 -4.78 14.10 -60.88
N ARG A 496 -4.12 15.23 -60.61
CA ARG A 496 -4.02 16.39 -61.52
C ARG A 496 -5.35 16.92 -62.09
N PHE A 497 -6.41 16.95 -61.29
CA PHE A 497 -7.77 17.32 -61.72
C PHE A 497 -7.99 18.81 -62.10
N ILE A 498 -6.93 19.64 -62.12
CA ILE A 498 -6.95 21.02 -62.64
C ILE A 498 -5.84 21.22 -63.70
N SER A 499 -5.40 20.15 -64.35
CA SER A 499 -4.41 20.24 -65.44
C SER A 499 -5.08 20.64 -66.75
N ASP A 500 -4.51 21.61 -67.46
CA ASP A 500 -4.97 22.02 -68.80
C ASP A 500 -4.39 21.13 -69.93
N GLU A 501 -3.54 20.14 -69.58
CA GLU A 501 -2.83 19.29 -70.54
C GLU A 501 -3.42 17.87 -70.71
N GLY A 502 -4.62 17.61 -70.17
CA GLY A 502 -5.27 16.29 -70.28
C GLY A 502 -4.58 15.18 -69.48
N LYS A 503 -3.83 15.54 -68.44
CA LYS A 503 -3.13 14.63 -67.51
C LYS A 503 -3.98 14.27 -66.29
N GLU A 504 -5.25 14.63 -66.29
CA GLU A 504 -6.19 14.24 -65.25
C GLU A 504 -6.36 12.73 -65.26
N SER A 505 -6.17 12.09 -64.11
CA SER A 505 -6.29 10.64 -64.02
C SER A 505 -7.12 10.23 -62.82
N PHE A 506 -8.19 9.48 -63.05
CA PHE A 506 -8.80 8.72 -61.97
C PHE A 506 -7.85 7.58 -61.60
N PHE A 507 -7.67 7.33 -60.30
CA PHE A 507 -6.90 6.18 -59.84
C PHE A 507 -7.68 5.32 -58.87
N LEU A 508 -7.37 4.02 -58.91
CA LEU A 508 -7.80 3.03 -57.93
C LEU A 508 -6.60 2.20 -57.51
N GLY A 509 -6.47 1.98 -56.21
CA GLY A 509 -5.32 1.30 -55.66
C GLY A 509 -5.62 0.60 -54.35
N ALA A 510 -4.59 -0.08 -53.86
CA ALA A 510 -4.60 -0.68 -52.54
C ALA A 510 -3.23 -0.55 -51.91
N GLY A 511 -3.20 -0.54 -50.58
CA GLY A 511 -1.97 -0.47 -49.83
C GLY A 511 -2.03 -1.32 -48.57
N ILE A 512 -0.83 -1.67 -48.10
CA ILE A 512 -0.61 -2.39 -46.86
C ILE A 512 0.21 -1.54 -45.91
N SER A 513 -0.16 -1.53 -44.62
CA SER A 513 0.51 -0.73 -43.60
C SER A 513 0.74 -1.53 -42.32
N PHE A 514 1.97 -1.45 -41.80
CA PHE A 514 2.42 -2.14 -40.60
C PHE A 514 3.04 -1.16 -39.61
N ALA A 515 2.70 -1.29 -38.33
CA ALA A 515 3.40 -0.58 -37.26
C ALA A 515 4.63 -1.38 -36.79
N ASP A 516 5.59 -0.71 -36.15
CA ASP A 516 6.82 -1.32 -35.64
C ASP A 516 6.57 -2.45 -34.62
N GLU A 517 5.47 -2.36 -33.87
CA GLU A 517 5.03 -3.42 -32.96
C GLU A 517 4.63 -4.71 -33.71
N ASP A 518 3.99 -4.60 -34.88
CA ASP A 518 3.62 -5.74 -35.71
C ASP A 518 4.86 -6.36 -36.41
N ILE A 519 5.85 -5.53 -36.77
CA ILE A 519 7.09 -5.96 -37.44
C ILE A 519 7.98 -6.77 -36.48
N LYS A 520 8.09 -6.36 -35.21
CA LYS A 520 8.86 -7.09 -34.17
C LYS A 520 8.40 -8.55 -34.04
N THR A 521 7.10 -8.78 -34.12
CA THR A 521 6.55 -10.15 -34.06
C THR A 521 6.91 -10.99 -35.28
N LEU A 522 6.90 -10.41 -36.49
CA LEU A 522 7.22 -11.11 -37.74
C LEU A 522 8.71 -11.49 -37.88
N ILE A 523 9.62 -10.63 -37.38
CA ILE A 523 11.08 -10.87 -37.46
C ILE A 523 11.53 -11.91 -36.42
N SER A 524 10.87 -11.99 -35.27
CA SER A 524 11.20 -12.95 -34.20
C SER A 524 10.94 -14.43 -34.56
N THR A 525 10.11 -14.67 -35.59
CA THR A 525 9.72 -16.01 -36.06
C THR A 525 10.61 -16.60 -37.15
N VAL A 526 11.66 -15.90 -37.59
CA VAL A 526 12.61 -16.44 -38.58
C VAL A 526 13.66 -17.29 -37.85
N PRO A 527 13.70 -18.62 -38.03
CA PRO A 527 14.72 -19.46 -37.40
C PRO A 527 16.08 -19.16 -38.01
N PHE A 528 17.00 -18.63 -37.19
CA PHE A 528 18.40 -18.50 -37.60
C PHE A 528 19.01 -19.90 -37.79
N PRO A 529 19.65 -20.19 -38.93
CA PRO A 529 20.41 -21.44 -39.08
C PRO A 529 21.54 -21.43 -38.06
N ARG A 530 21.52 -22.41 -37.15
CA ARG A 530 22.64 -22.68 -36.25
C ARG A 530 23.75 -23.32 -37.09
N ASN A 531 24.79 -22.56 -37.39
CA ASN A 531 26.08 -23.12 -37.80
C ASN A 531 26.89 -23.51 -36.57
#